data_AF-A0A943NCL2-F1
#
_entry.id   AF-A0A943NCL2-F1
#
_cell.length_a   1.000
_cell.length_b   1.000
_cell.length_c   1.000
_cell.angle_alpha   90.00
_cell.angle_beta   90.00
_cell.angle_gamma   90.00
#
_symmetry.space_group_name_H-M   'P 1'
#
loop_
_entity.id
_entity.type
_entity.pdbx_description
1 polymer ?
#
loop_
_entity_poly.entity_id
_entity_poly.type
_entity_poly.pdbx_seq_one_letter_code
_entity_poly.pdbx_strand_id
1 'polypeptide(L)'
;MPAKDKPKSIDELMLYLRDVKGINISGHEQKQKLMNMGYYHGYKGYRYIGNPNKKAPFSDFSQLAAVYDFDTQIKAILFPLVVFIETALKNYVLESIISCTESDDLAVIYNKVLDRYNEYYPNTYPTPSNKRCSSTEKYKSALKRRLELRN
;
A
#
# COMPACT_ATOMS: atom_id res chain seq x y z
N MET A 1 -23.76 20.04 -10.20
CA MET A 1 -22.57 19.34 -9.66
C MET A 1 -22.86 18.96 -8.22
N PRO A 2 -22.66 17.69 -7.78
CA PRO A 2 -22.77 17.39 -6.36
C PRO A 2 -21.73 18.22 -5.60
N ALA A 3 -22.14 18.83 -4.49
CA ALA A 3 -21.25 19.66 -3.68
C ALA A 3 -20.00 18.86 -3.32
N LYS A 4 -18.81 19.43 -3.57
CA LYS A 4 -17.55 18.85 -3.06
C LYS A 4 -17.70 18.72 -1.55
N ASP A 5 -17.60 17.50 -1.03
CA ASP A 5 -17.62 17.22 0.40
C ASP A 5 -16.55 18.09 1.08
N LYS A 6 -16.99 19.10 1.83
CA LYS A 6 -16.11 19.95 2.61
C LYS A 6 -15.43 19.07 3.67
N PRO A 7 -14.12 19.22 3.90
CA PRO A 7 -13.47 18.52 4.99
C PRO A 7 -14.18 18.87 6.31
N LYS A 8 -14.65 17.83 7.02
CA LYS A 8 -15.30 17.98 8.32
C LYS A 8 -14.29 18.32 9.40
N SER A 9 -14.63 19.29 10.25
CA SER A 9 -13.94 19.47 11.52
C SER A 9 -14.17 18.26 12.44
N ILE A 10 -13.38 18.15 13.51
CA ILE A 10 -13.58 17.11 14.54
C ILE A 10 -15.00 17.17 15.15
N ASP A 11 -15.52 18.38 15.39
CA ASP A 11 -16.85 18.58 15.97
C ASP A 11 -17.96 18.24 14.97
N GLU A 12 -17.79 18.63 13.70
CA GLU A 12 -18.70 18.23 12.61
C GLU A 12 -18.72 16.71 12.41
N LEU A 13 -17.60 16.03 12.65
CA LEU A 13 -17.54 14.57 12.64
C LEU A 13 -18.28 13.96 13.84
N MET A 14 -18.09 14.49 15.05
CA MET A 14 -18.84 14.02 16.23
C MET A 14 -20.35 14.17 16.03
N LEU A 15 -20.80 15.31 15.48
CA LEU A 15 -22.20 15.52 15.09
C LEU A 15 -22.66 14.50 14.04
N TYR A 16 -21.86 14.26 13.00
CA TYR A 16 -22.19 13.26 11.98
C TYR A 16 -22.32 11.85 12.55
N LEU A 17 -21.45 11.46 13.48
CA LEU A 17 -21.52 10.15 14.13
C LEU A 17 -22.82 10.02 14.93
N ARG A 18 -23.22 11.07 15.64
CA ARG A 18 -24.45 11.10 16.42
C ARG A 18 -25.70 11.11 15.53
N ASP A 19 -25.81 12.10 14.66
CA ASP A 19 -27.06 12.44 13.97
C ASP A 19 -27.29 11.58 12.73
N VAL A 20 -26.23 11.13 12.06
CA VAL A 20 -26.32 10.36 10.81
C VAL A 20 -26.00 8.88 11.02
N LYS A 21 -25.12 8.55 11.97
CA LYS A 21 -24.73 7.15 12.24
C LYS A 21 -25.39 6.55 13.48
N GLY A 22 -26.05 7.35 14.32
CA GLY A 22 -26.65 6.85 15.56
C GLY A 22 -25.62 6.37 16.58
N ILE A 23 -24.38 6.84 16.48
CA ILE A 23 -23.31 6.50 17.42
C ILE A 23 -23.23 7.61 18.45
N ASN A 24 -23.59 7.27 19.68
CA ASN A 24 -23.47 8.20 20.79
C ASN A 24 -22.00 8.54 21.04
N ILE A 25 -21.66 9.82 20.94
CA ILE A 25 -20.33 10.35 21.21
C ILE A 25 -20.46 11.74 21.83
N SER A 26 -19.76 12.00 22.94
CA SER A 26 -19.83 13.26 23.67
C SER A 26 -18.60 13.52 24.55
N GLY A 27 -18.42 14.78 24.94
CA GLY A 27 -17.36 15.17 25.87
C GLY A 27 -15.96 15.28 25.25
N HIS A 28 -15.07 15.93 26.00
CA HIS A 28 -13.70 16.19 25.57
C HIS A 28 -12.86 14.91 25.47
N GLU A 29 -13.05 13.95 26.38
CA GLU A 29 -12.27 12.72 26.39
C GLU A 29 -12.49 11.88 25.11
N GLN A 30 -13.75 11.69 24.71
CA GLN A 30 -14.07 10.94 23.49
C GLN A 30 -13.63 11.70 22.23
N LYS A 31 -13.72 13.04 22.25
CA LYS A 31 -13.17 13.90 21.19
C LYS A 31 -11.66 13.68 21.03
N GLN A 32 -10.93 13.66 22.14
CA GLN A 32 -9.48 13.45 22.15
C GLN A 32 -9.12 12.01 21.70
N LYS A 33 -9.85 10.99 22.16
CA LYS A 33 -9.69 9.62 21.66
C LYS A 33 -9.91 9.53 20.14
N LEU A 34 -11.00 10.12 19.63
CA LEU A 34 -11.27 10.16 18.19
C LEU A 34 -10.17 10.88 17.42
N MET A 35 -9.58 11.95 17.97
CA MET A 35 -8.43 12.65 17.39
C MET A 35 -7.19 11.75 17.34
N ASN A 36 -6.88 11.04 18.44
CA ASN A 36 -5.73 10.13 18.53
C ASN A 36 -5.82 8.93 17.59
N MET A 37 -7.05 8.49 17.24
CA MET A 37 -7.29 7.46 16.22
C MET A 37 -7.02 7.94 14.79
N GLY A 38 -6.75 9.24 14.60
CA GLY A 38 -6.80 9.90 13.31
C GLY A 38 -8.25 10.10 12.88
N TYR A 39 -8.89 11.20 13.30
CA TYR A 39 -10.34 11.39 13.25
C TYR A 39 -11.00 11.16 11.88
N TYR A 40 -10.31 11.40 10.76
CA TYR A 40 -10.81 11.03 9.43
C TYR A 40 -10.87 9.51 9.17
N HIS A 41 -9.97 8.76 9.78
CA HIS A 41 -9.79 7.32 9.61
C HIS A 41 -10.49 6.50 10.70
N GLY A 42 -10.58 7.03 11.93
CA GLY A 42 -11.07 6.34 13.12
C GLY A 42 -12.43 5.65 12.96
N TYR A 43 -13.42 6.27 12.30
CA TYR A 43 -14.70 5.60 12.01
C TYR A 43 -14.70 4.88 10.64
N LYS A 44 -14.10 5.47 9.61
CA LYS A 44 -14.15 4.92 8.24
C LYS A 44 -13.50 3.54 8.14
N GLY A 45 -12.47 3.27 8.94
CA GLY A 45 -11.73 2.01 8.94
C GLY A 45 -12.51 0.82 9.51
N TYR A 46 -13.41 1.06 10.47
CA TYR A 46 -14.04 -0.02 11.26
C TYR A 46 -15.56 -0.11 11.07
N ARG A 47 -16.14 0.67 10.16
CA ARG A 47 -17.60 0.72 9.95
C ARG A 47 -18.20 -0.50 9.24
N TYR A 48 -17.39 -1.44 8.75
CA TYR A 48 -17.86 -2.61 8.00
C TYR A 48 -17.20 -3.90 8.49
N ILE A 49 -17.94 -5.02 8.42
CA ILE A 49 -17.45 -6.36 8.76
C ILE A 49 -17.31 -7.18 7.48
N GLY A 50 -16.09 -7.27 6.96
CA GLY A 50 -15.72 -8.07 5.78
C GLY A 50 -16.26 -7.58 4.42
N ASN A 51 -17.44 -6.94 4.39
CA ASN A 51 -18.10 -6.45 3.17
C ASN A 51 -18.74 -5.07 3.41
N PRO A 52 -18.69 -4.12 2.46
CA PRO A 52 -19.35 -2.80 2.56
C PRO A 52 -20.86 -2.82 2.83
N ASN A 53 -21.55 -3.92 2.49
CA ASN A 53 -22.98 -4.09 2.77
C ASN A 53 -23.26 -4.48 4.24
N LYS A 54 -22.25 -4.96 4.96
CA LYS A 54 -22.34 -5.37 6.37
C LYS A 54 -21.79 -4.27 7.27
N LYS A 55 -22.63 -3.28 7.58
CA LYS A 55 -22.29 -2.20 8.52
C LYS A 55 -22.16 -2.76 9.94
N ALA A 56 -21.10 -2.35 10.64
CA ALA A 56 -20.95 -2.65 12.05
C ALA A 56 -22.03 -1.87 12.84
N PRO A 57 -22.84 -2.54 13.68
CA PRO A 57 -23.96 -1.92 14.39
C PRO A 57 -23.50 -1.22 15.67
N PHE A 58 -22.66 -0.19 15.54
CA PHE A 58 -22.23 0.61 16.69
C PHE A 58 -23.35 1.53 17.15
N SER A 59 -23.64 1.52 18.45
CA SER A 59 -24.57 2.45 19.12
C SER A 59 -23.86 3.47 19.99
N ASP A 60 -22.65 3.16 20.45
CA ASP A 60 -21.84 4.04 21.31
C ASP A 60 -20.38 4.06 20.86
N PHE A 61 -19.72 5.21 21.03
CA PHE A 61 -18.32 5.40 20.63
C PHE A 61 -17.37 4.45 21.35
N SER A 62 -17.67 4.01 22.58
CA SER A 62 -16.87 3.03 23.31
C SER A 62 -16.71 1.70 22.55
N GLN A 63 -17.71 1.28 21.78
CA GLN A 63 -17.65 0.05 20.99
C GLN A 63 -16.70 0.20 19.80
N LEU A 64 -16.76 1.35 19.12
CA LEU A 64 -15.81 1.69 18.06
C LEU A 64 -14.38 1.77 18.61
N ALA A 65 -14.22 2.41 19.76
CA ALA A 65 -12.93 2.54 20.44
C ALA A 65 -12.36 1.17 20.83
N ALA A 66 -13.18 0.26 21.36
CA ALA A 66 -12.73 -1.09 21.72
C ALA A 66 -12.21 -1.88 20.52
N VAL A 67 -12.88 -1.78 19.36
CA VAL A 67 -12.42 -2.43 18.11
C VAL A 67 -11.10 -1.81 17.62
N TYR A 68 -11.00 -0.47 17.68
CA TYR A 68 -9.77 0.23 17.35
C TYR A 68 -8.60 -0.17 18.27
N ASP A 69 -8.84 -0.25 19.58
CA ASP A 69 -7.82 -0.59 20.57
C ASP A 69 -7.37 -2.04 20.40
N PHE A 70 -8.29 -2.95 20.09
CA PHE A 70 -7.98 -4.33 19.76
C PHE A 70 -7.06 -4.45 18.53
N ASP A 71 -7.41 -3.77 17.43
CA ASP A 71 -6.57 -3.74 16.22
C ASP A 71 -5.19 -3.12 16.48
N THR A 72 -5.14 -2.06 17.29
CA THR A 72 -3.90 -1.42 17.69
C THR A 72 -3.00 -2.36 18.50
N GLN A 73 -3.57 -3.14 19.42
CA GLN A 73 -2.83 -4.14 20.19
C GLN A 73 -2.28 -5.26 19.29
N ILE A 74 -3.08 -5.73 18.34
CA ILE A 74 -2.60 -6.72 17.34
C ILE A 74 -1.45 -6.13 16.53
N LYS A 75 -1.59 -4.90 16.04
CA LYS A 75 -0.53 -4.20 15.30
C LYS A 75 0.73 -4.06 16.15
N ALA A 76 0.63 -3.73 17.43
CA ALA A 76 1.78 -3.61 18.31
C ALA A 76 2.57 -4.93 18.44
N ILE A 77 1.89 -6.08 18.39
CA ILE A 77 2.51 -7.41 18.44
C ILE A 77 3.13 -7.79 17.09
N LEU A 78 2.40 -7.57 15.98
CA LEU A 78 2.81 -8.05 14.67
C LEU A 78 3.77 -7.12 13.93
N PHE A 79 3.65 -5.80 14.12
CA PHE A 79 4.41 -4.81 13.35
C PHE A 79 5.93 -4.98 13.51
N PRO A 80 6.49 -5.18 14.73
CA PRO A 80 7.91 -5.46 14.87
C PRO A 80 8.38 -6.70 14.11
N LEU A 81 7.56 -7.76 14.09
CA LEU A 81 7.87 -9.02 13.38
C LEU A 81 7.85 -8.81 11.86
N VAL A 82 6.85 -8.10 11.35
CA VAL A 82 6.75 -7.77 9.92
C VAL A 82 7.94 -6.90 9.49
N VAL A 83 8.27 -5.87 10.26
CA VAL A 83 9.42 -4.99 9.99
C VAL A 83 10.73 -5.77 10.03
N PHE A 84 10.88 -6.71 10.97
CA PHE A 84 12.04 -7.60 11.03
C PHE A 84 12.19 -8.45 9.76
N ILE A 85 11.11 -9.12 9.33
CA ILE A 85 11.10 -9.93 8.11
C ILE A 85 11.37 -9.05 6.87
N GLU A 86 10.71 -7.90 6.78
CA GLU A 86 10.90 -6.94 5.69
C GLU A 86 12.36 -6.47 5.60
N THR A 87 12.97 -6.16 6.74
CA THR A 87 14.37 -5.73 6.81
C THR A 87 15.31 -6.87 6.40
N ALA A 88 15.08 -8.08 6.89
CA ALA A 88 15.88 -9.25 6.53
C ALA A 88 15.81 -9.55 5.02
N LEU A 89 14.61 -9.52 4.43
CA LEU A 89 14.41 -9.71 3.00
C LEU A 89 15.09 -8.63 2.17
N LYS A 90 14.93 -7.35 2.56
CA LYS A 90 15.60 -6.23 1.89
C LYS A 90 17.12 -6.38 1.90
N ASN A 91 17.70 -6.74 3.05
CA ASN A 91 19.14 -6.92 3.17
C ASN A 91 19.65 -8.12 2.36
N TYR A 92 18.92 -9.23 2.36
CA TYR A 92 19.30 -10.40 1.56
C TYR A 92 19.25 -10.12 0.05
N VAL A 93 18.21 -9.41 -0.40
CA VAL A 93 18.11 -8.97 -1.79
C VAL A 93 19.24 -8.01 -2.14
N LEU A 94 19.58 -7.08 -1.25
CA LEU A 94 20.67 -6.14 -1.46
C LEU A 94 22.03 -6.86 -1.59
N GLU A 95 22.31 -7.82 -0.72
CA GLU A 95 23.52 -8.65 -0.78
C GLU A 95 23.59 -9.47 -2.07
N SER A 96 22.46 -10.05 -2.48
CA SER A 96 22.35 -10.79 -3.74
C SER A 96 22.60 -9.90 -4.95
N ILE A 97 22.14 -8.64 -4.91
CA ILE A 97 22.38 -7.66 -5.98
C ILE A 97 23.86 -7.29 -6.02
N ILE A 98 24.45 -6.90 -4.89
CA ILE A 98 25.86 -6.48 -4.81
C ILE A 98 26.80 -7.60 -5.26
N SER A 99 26.55 -8.84 -4.83
CA SER A 99 27.36 -10.00 -5.26
C SER A 99 27.27 -10.27 -6.77
N CYS A 100 26.14 -9.97 -7.42
CA CYS A 100 26.00 -10.09 -8.87
C CYS A 100 26.61 -8.91 -9.65
N THR A 101 26.61 -7.71 -9.08
CA THR A 101 26.98 -6.48 -9.79
C THR A 101 28.40 -6.02 -9.52
N GLU A 102 28.96 -6.43 -8.38
CA GLU A 102 30.23 -5.96 -7.79
C GLU A 102 30.29 -4.44 -7.66
N SER A 103 29.13 -3.79 -7.56
CA SER A 103 28.99 -2.33 -7.62
C SER A 103 27.76 -1.90 -6.83
N ASP A 104 27.91 -0.79 -6.11
CA ASP A 104 26.85 -0.07 -5.40
C ASP A 104 26.18 1.01 -6.28
N ASP A 105 26.80 1.35 -7.42
CA ASP A 105 26.20 2.24 -8.42
C ASP A 105 24.89 1.66 -9.00
N LEU A 106 23.78 2.36 -8.74
CA LEU A 106 22.45 2.05 -9.24
C LEU A 106 22.40 1.92 -10.78
N ALA A 107 23.16 2.71 -11.53
CA ALA A 107 23.20 2.61 -12.98
C ALA A 107 23.83 1.28 -13.42
N VAL A 108 24.91 0.85 -12.75
CA VAL A 108 25.56 -0.45 -13.00
C VAL A 108 24.64 -1.60 -12.62
N ILE A 109 24.00 -1.52 -11.45
CA ILE A 109 23.02 -2.52 -10.98
C ILE A 109 21.88 -2.66 -11.99
N TYR A 110 21.28 -1.55 -12.40
CA TYR A 110 20.17 -1.54 -13.34
C TYR A 110 20.57 -2.09 -14.72
N ASN A 111 21.79 -1.80 -15.18
CA ASN A 111 22.29 -2.30 -16.45
C ASN A 111 22.62 -3.79 -16.43
N LYS A 112 23.18 -4.30 -15.34
CA LYS A 112 23.59 -5.72 -15.22
C LYS A 112 22.47 -6.66 -14.77
N VAL A 113 21.56 -6.22 -13.89
CA VAL A 113 20.54 -7.11 -13.25
C VAL A 113 19.20 -7.07 -13.98
N LEU A 114 18.83 -5.92 -14.58
CA LEU A 114 17.56 -5.77 -15.30
C LEU A 114 17.75 -5.89 -16.82
N ASP A 115 18.51 -6.88 -17.25
CA ASP A 115 18.96 -7.08 -18.62
C ASP A 115 18.16 -8.16 -19.38
N ARG A 116 17.17 -8.79 -18.75
CA ARG A 116 16.30 -9.86 -19.29
C ARG A 116 15.75 -9.60 -20.71
N TYR A 117 15.61 -8.34 -21.11
CA TYR A 117 15.22 -8.00 -22.48
C TYR A 117 16.22 -8.52 -23.54
N ASN A 118 17.51 -8.61 -23.19
CA ASN A 118 18.58 -9.18 -24.01
C ASN A 118 18.36 -10.68 -24.31
N GLU A 119 17.69 -11.43 -23.44
CA GLU A 119 17.38 -12.85 -23.67
C GLU A 119 16.44 -13.05 -24.87
N TYR A 120 15.56 -12.08 -25.14
CA TYR A 120 14.60 -12.14 -26.27
C TYR A 120 15.20 -11.66 -27.59
N TYR A 121 16.42 -11.12 -27.55
CA TYR A 121 17.15 -10.67 -28.74
C TYR A 121 18.68 -10.73 -28.49
N PRO A 122 19.30 -11.93 -28.55
CA PRO A 122 20.75 -12.04 -28.49
C PRO A 122 21.38 -11.31 -29.69
N ASN A 123 22.55 -10.70 -29.50
CA ASN A 123 23.32 -9.87 -30.45
C ASN A 123 23.73 -10.56 -31.78
N THR A 124 22.82 -11.25 -32.47
CA THR A 124 23.04 -11.80 -33.80
C THR A 124 22.21 -10.99 -34.80
N TYR A 125 22.90 -10.35 -35.73
CA TYR A 125 22.28 -9.57 -36.82
C TYR A 125 21.14 -10.37 -37.47
N PRO A 126 19.92 -9.82 -37.57
CA PRO A 126 18.77 -10.58 -38.00
C PRO A 126 18.80 -10.82 -39.52
N THR A 127 18.97 -12.07 -39.93
CA THR A 127 18.61 -12.48 -41.29
C THR A 127 17.07 -12.46 -41.44
N PRO A 128 16.51 -12.11 -42.61
CA PRO A 128 15.12 -11.66 -42.73
C PRO A 128 14.03 -12.73 -42.54
N SER A 129 14.39 -13.99 -42.28
CA SER A 129 13.54 -15.13 -42.68
C SER A 129 12.92 -15.98 -41.57
N ASN A 130 13.12 -15.73 -40.27
CA ASN A 130 12.54 -16.63 -39.26
C ASN A 130 11.81 -15.93 -38.09
N LYS A 131 10.49 -16.20 -38.02
CA LYS A 131 9.57 -16.07 -36.86
C LYS A 131 9.64 -14.73 -36.09
N ARG A 132 9.23 -13.64 -36.75
CA ARG A 132 9.47 -12.25 -36.33
C ARG A 132 8.42 -11.56 -35.41
N CYS A 133 7.35 -12.23 -34.96
CA CYS A 133 6.26 -11.53 -34.26
C CYS A 133 6.23 -11.74 -32.74
N SER A 134 6.47 -12.96 -32.22
CA SER A 134 6.34 -13.22 -30.78
C SER A 134 7.55 -12.74 -29.96
N SER A 135 8.78 -12.99 -30.43
CA SER A 135 10.00 -12.63 -29.68
C SER A 135 10.26 -11.11 -29.67
N THR A 136 9.85 -10.40 -30.73
CA THR A 136 9.96 -8.94 -30.83
C THR A 136 9.00 -8.23 -29.90
N GLU A 137 7.77 -8.72 -29.75
CA GLU A 137 6.82 -8.18 -28.78
C GLU A 137 7.22 -8.52 -27.32
N LYS A 138 7.81 -9.68 -27.07
CA LYS A 138 8.43 -10.02 -25.77
C LYS A 138 9.62 -9.13 -25.42
N TYR A 139 10.47 -8.82 -26.39
CA TYR A 139 11.55 -7.84 -26.23
C TYR A 139 11.01 -6.45 -25.88
N LYS A 140 10.05 -5.93 -26.66
CA LYS A 140 9.46 -4.60 -26.44
C LYS A 140 8.78 -4.49 -25.07
N SER A 141 8.04 -5.52 -24.67
CA SER A 141 7.37 -5.56 -23.36
C SER A 141 8.37 -5.64 -22.20
N ALA A 142 9.42 -6.45 -22.31
CA ALA A 142 10.49 -6.50 -21.31
C ALA A 142 11.27 -5.17 -21.21
N LEU A 143 11.57 -4.53 -22.34
CA LEU A 143 12.23 -3.22 -22.38
C LEU A 143 11.33 -2.11 -21.83
N LYS A 144 10.04 -2.12 -22.15
CA LYS A 144 9.05 -1.18 -21.59
C LYS A 144 8.95 -1.32 -20.08
N ARG A 145 8.85 -2.54 -19.57
CA ARG A 145 8.83 -2.81 -18.13
C ARG A 145 10.09 -2.31 -17.43
N ARG A 146 11.25 -2.47 -18.05
CA ARG A 146 12.51 -1.87 -17.58
C ARG A 146 12.35 -0.35 -17.47
N LEU A 147 12.00 0.33 -18.56
CA LEU A 147 11.85 1.80 -18.57
C LEU A 147 10.84 2.33 -17.55
N GLU A 148 9.75 1.60 -17.29
CA GLU A 148 8.76 1.95 -16.25
C GLU A 148 9.33 1.88 -14.83
N LEU A 149 10.34 1.04 -14.57
CA LEU A 149 11.01 0.95 -13.26
C LEU A 149 12.03 2.08 -13.03
N ARG A 150 12.34 2.89 -14.04
CA ARG A 150 13.30 4.01 -13.95
C ARG A 150 12.65 5.34 -13.57
N ASN A 151 11.34 5.49 -13.79
CA ASN A 151 10.57 6.71 -13.57
C ASN A 151 9.65 6.57 -12.36
#